data_AF-A0A842RNV6-F1
#
_entry.id   AF-A0A842RNV6-F1
#
_cell.length_a   1.000
_cell.length_b   1.000
_cell.length_c   1.000
_cell.angle_alpha   90.00
_cell.angle_beta   90.00
_cell.angle_gamma   90.00
#
_symmetry.space_group_name_H-M   'P 1'
#
loop_
_entity.id
_entity.type
_entity.pdbx_description
1 polymer ?
#
loop_
_entity_poly.entity_id
_entity_poly.type
_entity_poly.pdbx_seq_one_letter_code
_entity_poly.pdbx_strand_id
1 'polypeptide(L)'
;MSDSLSLLIYIKNMLSDLTFINGVIATELMKITENLAALRKGEEVLQKSNCLKEHHELNEKIIEIIKKYKIKPEDYETLENHILKHED
;
A
#
# COMPACT_ATOMS: atom_id res chain seq x y z
N MET A 1 -2.40 -13.38 -30.36
CA MET A 1 -3.03 -12.15 -29.84
C MET A 1 -2.25 -10.99 -30.48
N SER A 2 -2.89 -9.95 -31.03
CA SER A 2 -2.11 -8.87 -31.67
C SER A 2 -1.29 -8.11 -30.62
N ASP A 3 -0.10 -7.63 -30.99
CA ASP A 3 0.79 -6.91 -30.08
C ASP A 3 0.11 -5.69 -29.44
N SER A 4 -0.77 -5.01 -30.20
CA SER A 4 -1.60 -3.92 -29.70
C SER A 4 -2.56 -4.36 -28.58
N LEU A 5 -3.17 -5.53 -28.71
CA LEU A 5 -4.09 -6.04 -27.68
C LEU A 5 -3.32 -6.40 -26.40
N SER A 6 -2.16 -7.03 -26.53
CA SER A 6 -1.27 -7.33 -25.39
C SER A 6 -0.84 -6.05 -24.66
N LEU A 7 -0.46 -5.00 -25.40
CA LEU A 7 -0.09 -3.70 -24.82
C LEU A 7 -1.26 -3.03 -24.10
N LEU A 8 -2.46 -3.06 -24.68
CA LEU A 8 -3.66 -2.49 -24.04
C LEU A 8 -4.01 -3.22 -22.74
N ILE A 9 -3.88 -4.54 -22.71
CA ILE A 9 -4.09 -5.34 -21.48
C ILE A 9 -3.06 -4.97 -20.43
N TYR A 10 -1.78 -4.85 -20.80
CA TYR A 10 -0.72 -4.44 -19.88
C TYR A 10 -0.98 -3.06 -19.26
N ILE A 11 -1.32 -2.06 -20.08
CA ILE A 11 -1.65 -0.70 -19.60
C ILE A 11 -2.88 -0.72 -18.69
N LYS A 12 -3.94 -1.44 -19.07
CA LYS A 12 -5.14 -1.58 -18.24
C LYS A 12 -4.81 -2.15 -16.86
N ASN A 13 -3.97 -3.18 -16.80
CA ASN A 13 -3.57 -3.80 -15.53
C ASN A 13 -2.75 -2.83 -14.68
N MET A 14 -1.81 -2.10 -15.29
CA MET A 14 -1.01 -1.08 -14.60
C MET A 14 -1.86 0.05 -14.02
N LEU A 15 -2.89 0.51 -14.75
CA LEU A 15 -3.83 1.52 -14.25
C LEU A 15 -4.73 0.98 -13.12
N SER A 16 -5.16 -0.29 -13.21
CA SER A 16 -5.93 -0.94 -12.15
C SER A 16 -5.13 -1.06 -10.86
N ASP A 17 -3.86 -1.48 -10.97
CA ASP A 17 -2.96 -1.59 -9.84
C ASP A 17 -2.64 -0.20 -9.23
N LEU A 18 -2.47 0.84 -10.06
CA LEU A 18 -2.31 2.21 -9.58
C LEU A 18 -3.54 2.73 -8.83
N THR A 19 -4.74 2.40 -9.33
CA THR A 19 -6.00 2.78 -8.66
C THR A 19 -6.10 2.13 -7.28
N PHE A 20 -5.67 0.87 -7.15
CA PHE A 20 -5.61 0.17 -5.87
C PHE A 20 -4.63 0.84 -4.89
N ILE A 21 -3.40 1.14 -5.33
CA ILE A 21 -2.40 1.82 -4.49
C ILE A 21 -2.92 3.18 -4.00
N ASN A 22 -3.57 3.96 -4.87
CA ASN A 22 -4.18 5.24 -4.46
C ASN A 22 -5.26 5.06 -3.39
N GLY A 23 -6.04 3.96 -3.46
CA GLY A 23 -7.00 3.60 -2.42
C GLY A 23 -6.32 3.36 -1.06
N VAL A 24 -5.21 2.63 -1.03
CA VAL A 24 -4.45 2.40 0.21
C VAL A 24 -3.84 3.69 0.76
N ILE A 25 -3.28 4.55 -0.09
CA ILE A 25 -2.76 5.86 0.34
C ILE A 25 -3.87 6.68 1.01
N ALA A 26 -5.09 6.67 0.45
CA ALA A 26 -6.22 7.38 1.04
C ALA A 26 -6.59 6.84 2.43
N THR A 27 -6.56 5.51 2.62
CA THR A 27 -6.84 4.91 3.93
C THR A 27 -5.77 5.24 4.97
N GLU A 28 -4.49 5.25 4.60
CA GLU A 28 -3.41 5.65 5.52
C GLU A 28 -3.49 7.13 5.91
N LEU A 29 -3.81 8.02 4.97
CA LEU A 29 -4.00 9.45 5.25
C LEU A 29 -5.18 9.71 6.20
N MET A 30 -6.28 8.95 6.06
CA MET A 30 -7.40 9.01 7.00
C MET A 30 -6.96 8.58 8.39
N LYS A 31 -6.24 7.46 8.53
CA LYS A 31 -5.70 6.98 9.82
C LYS A 31 -4.78 7.99 10.49
N ILE A 32 -3.87 8.62 9.73
CA ILE A 32 -3.00 9.68 10.27
C ILE A 32 -3.85 10.83 10.84
N THR A 33 -4.92 11.21 10.13
CA THR A 33 -5.85 12.26 10.57
C THR A 33 -6.61 11.86 11.83
N GLU A 34 -7.09 10.62 11.91
CA GLU A 34 -7.79 10.06 13.08
C GLU A 34 -6.86 10.00 14.31
N ASN A 35 -5.64 9.50 14.15
CA ASN A 35 -4.63 9.43 15.19
C ASN A 35 -4.28 10.84 15.71
N LEU A 36 -4.12 11.81 14.81
CA LEU A 36 -3.88 13.21 15.18
C LEU A 36 -5.04 13.80 15.97
N ALA A 37 -6.29 13.52 15.57
CA ALA A 37 -7.47 13.97 16.29
C ALA A 37 -7.61 13.29 17.67
N ALA A 38 -7.21 12.02 17.79
CA ALA A 38 -7.21 11.27 19.04
C ALA A 38 -6.18 11.81 20.04
N LEU A 39 -4.95 12.11 19.59
CA LEU A 39 -3.91 12.74 20.42
C LEU A 39 -4.40 14.05 21.05
N ARG A 40 -5.19 14.84 20.31
CA ARG A 40 -5.79 16.08 20.83
C ARG A 40 -6.88 15.85 21.89
N LYS A 41 -7.55 14.69 21.87
CA LYS A 41 -8.67 14.37 22.78
C LYS A 41 -8.26 13.55 24.02
N GLY A 42 -7.04 13.02 24.06
CA GLY A 42 -6.50 12.19 25.16
C GLY A 42 -6.21 10.75 24.73
N GLU A 43 -5.12 10.17 25.27
CA GLU A 43 -4.49 8.92 24.80
C GLU A 43 -5.38 7.65 24.84
N GLU A 44 -6.48 7.66 25.59
CA GLU A 44 -7.35 6.49 25.80
C GLU A 44 -8.03 5.97 24.51
N VAL A 45 -8.08 6.77 23.45
CA VAL A 45 -8.67 6.39 22.15
C VAL A 45 -7.71 5.57 21.28
N LEU A 46 -6.39 5.64 21.52
CA LEU A 46 -5.38 5.03 20.63
C LEU A 46 -5.26 3.51 20.77
N GLN A 47 -5.77 2.91 21.85
CA GLN A 47 -5.44 1.52 22.21
C GLN A 47 -6.27 0.42 21.56
N LYS A 48 -7.20 0.71 20.63
CA LYS A 48 -7.99 -0.35 19.96
C LYS A 48 -8.23 -0.05 18.49
N SER A 49 -7.27 -0.40 17.65
CA SER A 49 -7.57 -0.61 16.22
C SER A 49 -7.24 -2.06 15.85
N ASN A 50 -8.24 -2.81 15.38
CA ASN A 50 -8.06 -4.12 14.75
C ASN A 50 -7.30 -4.01 13.41
N CYS A 51 -6.97 -2.78 13.00
CA CYS A 51 -6.45 -2.44 11.69
C CYS A 51 -5.02 -2.93 11.46
N LEU A 52 -4.22 -3.22 12.51
CA LEU A 52 -2.82 -3.62 12.35
C LEU A 52 -2.65 -4.81 11.39
N LYS A 53 -3.52 -5.83 11.50
CA LYS A 53 -3.47 -6.99 10.62
C LYS A 53 -3.86 -6.63 9.19
N GLU A 54 -4.92 -5.84 9.02
CA GLU A 54 -5.41 -5.42 7.70
C GLU A 54 -4.38 -4.55 6.98
N HIS A 55 -3.69 -3.66 7.70
CA HIS A 55 -2.59 -2.87 7.15
C HIS A 55 -1.42 -3.74 6.71
N HIS A 56 -1.07 -4.78 7.48
CA HIS A 56 -0.01 -5.70 7.08
C HIS A 56 -0.37 -6.43 5.77
N GLU A 57 -1.60 -6.93 5.65
CA GLU A 57 -2.08 -7.58 4.42
C GLU A 57 -2.08 -6.61 3.22
N LEU A 58 -2.45 -5.34 3.43
CA LEU A 58 -2.38 -4.30 2.40
C LEU A 58 -0.93 -3.99 1.98
N ASN A 59 -0.02 -3.93 2.94
CA ASN A 59 1.40 -3.70 2.72
C ASN A 59 2.04 -4.82 1.88
N GLU A 60 1.79 -6.08 2.21
CA GLU A 60 2.24 -7.24 1.42
C GLU A 60 1.75 -7.12 -0.04
N LYS A 61 0.46 -6.82 -0.21
CA LYS A 61 -0.16 -6.69 -1.54
C LYS A 61 0.40 -5.53 -2.36
N ILE A 62 0.76 -4.41 -1.72
CA ILE A 62 1.44 -3.30 -2.40
C ILE A 62 2.82 -3.74 -2.91
N ILE A 63 3.60 -4.44 -2.09
CA ILE A 63 4.91 -4.95 -2.49
C ILE A 63 4.78 -5.93 -3.66
N GLU A 64 3.79 -6.82 -3.64
CA GLU A 64 3.50 -7.71 -4.77
C GLU A 64 3.20 -6.94 -6.06
N ILE A 65 2.40 -5.87 -5.99
CA ILE A 65 2.10 -5.02 -7.15
C ILE A 65 3.39 -4.37 -7.68
N ILE A 66 4.24 -3.83 -6.80
CA ILE A 66 5.49 -3.18 -7.20
C ILE A 66 6.41 -4.18 -7.92
N LYS A 67 6.53 -5.41 -7.39
CA LYS A 67 7.31 -6.50 -8.00
C LYS A 67 6.85 -6.85 -9.42
N LYS A 68 5.56 -6.65 -9.78
CA LYS A 68 5.07 -6.91 -11.15
C LYS A 68 5.66 -5.97 -12.20
N TYR A 69 6.01 -4.74 -11.83
CA TYR A 69 6.39 -3.68 -12.79
C TYR A 69 7.85 -3.25 -12.70
N LYS A 70 8.58 -3.64 -11.64
CA LYS A 70 10.01 -3.34 -11.50
C LYS A 70 10.87 -4.37 -12.21
N ILE A 71 11.98 -3.89 -12.79
CA ILE A 71 12.86 -4.71 -13.63
C ILE A 71 13.93 -5.39 -12.77
N LYS A 72 14.39 -4.73 -11.70
CA LYS A 72 15.43 -5.26 -10.81
C LYS A 72 14.99 -5.31 -9.36
N PRO A 73 15.41 -6.34 -8.59
CA PRO A 73 15.17 -6.41 -7.14
C PRO A 73 15.60 -5.17 -6.38
N GLU A 74 16.72 -4.58 -6.80
CA GLU A 74 17.30 -3.35 -6.27
C GLU A 74 16.31 -2.17 -6.26
N ASP A 75 15.34 -2.15 -7.19
CA ASP A 75 14.37 -1.06 -7.34
C ASP A 75 13.28 -1.05 -6.25
N TYR A 76 13.14 -2.14 -5.49
CA TYR A 76 12.08 -2.30 -4.47
C TYR A 76 12.55 -2.91 -3.14
N GLU A 77 13.74 -3.52 -3.07
CA GLU A 77 14.22 -4.21 -1.86
C GLU A 77 14.29 -3.29 -0.64
N THR A 78 14.75 -2.04 -0.80
CA THR A 78 14.76 -1.06 0.30
C THR A 78 13.34 -0.76 0.79
N LEU A 79 12.40 -0.62 -0.13
CA LEU A 79 11.00 -0.31 0.19
C LEU A 79 10.30 -1.50 0.85
N GLU A 80 10.51 -2.71 0.33
CA GLU A 80 10.00 -3.95 0.90
C GLU A 80 10.49 -4.17 2.33
N ASN A 81 11.80 -4.01 2.56
CA ASN A 81 12.36 -4.12 3.90
C ASN A 81 11.79 -3.03 4.82
N HIS A 82 11.65 -1.79 4.34
CA HIS A 82 11.09 -0.71 5.13
C HIS A 82 9.63 -0.95 5.52
N ILE A 83 8.80 -1.48 4.62
CA ILE A 83 7.36 -1.63 4.84
C ILE A 83 7.03 -2.92 5.61
N LEU A 84 7.65 -4.05 5.27
CA LEU A 84 7.28 -5.36 5.83
C LEU A 84 8.01 -5.70 7.12
N LYS A 85 9.19 -5.10 7.36
CA LYS A 85 9.98 -5.32 8.56
C LYS A 85 9.97 -4.12 9.51
N HIS A 86 9.09 -3.14 9.28
CA HIS A 86 8.80 -2.13 10.30
C HIS A 86 8.01 -2.80 11.42
N GLU A 87 8.61 -2.91 12.59
CA GLU A 87 7.86 -3.17 13.82
C GLU A 87 7.43 -1.81 14.36
N ASP A 88 6.10 -1.57 14.40
CA ASP A 88 5.47 -0.42 15.06
C ASP A 88 5.47 -0.57 16.60
#